data_AF-E3G3Q0-F1
#
_entry.id   AF-E3G3Q0-F1
#
_cell.length_a   1.000
_cell.length_b   1.000
_cell.length_c   1.000
_cell.angle_alpha   90.00
_cell.angle_beta   90.00
_cell.angle_gamma   90.00
#
_symmetry.space_group_name_H-M   'P 1'
#
loop_
_entity.id
_entity.type
_entity.pdbx_description
1 polymer ?
#
loop_
_entity_poly.entity_id
_entity_poly.type
_entity_poly.pdbx_seq_one_letter_code
_entity_poly.pdbx_strand_id
1 'polypeptide(L)'
;MSDIDQKIAELKYNPAEVLAFKGEKIESFKKAEGKNNDGKYIVITREKINISSQNVDIGIVDAMTDLTYPGAVVLADTDLVENRPSLISAKRSAVDFVIDLPGMEQDAIFNIADPKYGNIRSAIDEKFNMWARTYADTHSIVARSFYNESMIASEMQMLVKFGFGIKQAEKELSIDFSAVRERKSSVFIASFRQIFYTVSMSGLPAKPSELFADDVNWDALERQGAGNSAPPALVYKVAYGRNIFVKLETNHSSNEVESAFKAVMKDVNASANAKYKDILDNTTFTAVVLGGGVNGQNEIISSKDISKINQVIAKYSMCNTSNPGYPVSYSTVFLKDNKVAVVNSSTDYIQTTYTEYQNADITLKHTGGYVAQFRVEWDDVNYDDNGNKTVQRCGWDGNSKDRTAPFSTNISLQGNAENVCVFAKECTGLAWEWWRTVFDKKNIPLVRSRTFEIYGTTLNQKYKITPDA
;
A
#
# COMPACT_ATOMS: atom_id res chain seq x y z
N MET A 1 -26.47 15.25 40.14
CA MET A 1 -25.43 14.93 39.14
C MET A 1 -24.47 13.98 39.83
N SER A 2 -24.18 12.81 39.24
CA SER A 2 -23.19 11.89 39.85
C SER A 2 -21.81 12.54 39.81
N ASP A 3 -20.93 12.19 40.76
CA ASP A 3 -19.53 12.59 40.74
C ASP A 3 -18.83 12.14 39.44
N ILE A 4 -19.19 10.96 38.92
CA ILE A 4 -18.72 10.46 37.61
C ILE A 4 -19.09 11.42 36.47
N ASP A 5 -20.36 11.85 36.41
CA ASP A 5 -20.84 12.75 35.35
C ASP A 5 -20.09 14.07 35.39
N GLN A 6 -19.92 14.63 36.59
CA GLN A 6 -19.23 15.90 36.79
C GLN A 6 -17.77 15.80 36.36
N LYS A 7 -17.04 14.79 36.85
CA LYS A 7 -15.61 14.65 36.60
C LYS A 7 -15.30 14.35 35.13
N ILE A 8 -16.10 13.52 34.48
CA ILE A 8 -15.97 13.26 33.04
C ILE A 8 -16.24 14.53 32.21
N ALA A 9 -17.24 15.33 32.59
CA ALA A 9 -17.51 16.60 31.91
C ALA A 9 -16.36 17.62 32.07
N GLU A 10 -15.68 17.60 33.22
CA GLU A 10 -14.53 18.47 33.54
C GLU A 10 -13.25 18.12 32.78
N LEU A 11 -13.13 16.91 32.20
CA LEU A 11 -11.94 16.48 31.45
C LEU A 11 -11.65 17.43 30.27
N LYS A 12 -10.39 17.83 30.10
CA LYS A 12 -9.91 18.72 29.04
C LYS A 12 -8.90 18.00 28.18
N TYR A 13 -9.31 17.61 26.97
CA TYR A 13 -8.47 16.92 26.00
C TYR A 13 -8.88 17.32 24.58
N ASN A 14 -7.95 17.15 23.63
CA ASN A 14 -8.23 17.24 22.21
C ASN A 14 -8.46 15.81 21.66
N PRO A 15 -9.70 15.45 21.26
CA PRO A 15 -10.03 14.13 20.72
C PRO A 15 -9.11 13.68 19.57
N ALA A 16 -8.66 14.62 18.74
CA ALA A 16 -7.79 14.32 17.60
C ALA A 16 -6.34 14.02 17.99
N GLU A 17 -5.89 14.50 19.15
CA GLU A 17 -4.51 14.30 19.63
C GLU A 17 -4.39 13.09 20.54
N VAL A 18 -5.38 12.82 21.40
CA VAL A 18 -5.34 11.67 22.33
C VAL A 18 -5.33 10.32 21.61
N LEU A 19 -5.91 10.28 20.40
CA LEU A 19 -5.90 9.10 19.52
C LEU A 19 -5.08 9.35 18.24
N ALA A 20 -4.00 10.12 18.33
CA ALA A 20 -3.09 10.32 17.21
C ALA A 20 -1.96 9.29 17.20
N PHE A 21 -1.74 8.65 16.05
CA PHE A 21 -0.50 7.94 15.75
C PHE A 21 0.39 8.80 14.85
N LYS A 22 1.63 9.03 15.29
CA LYS A 22 2.66 9.70 14.49
C LYS A 22 3.80 8.70 14.26
N GLY A 23 3.89 8.21 13.04
CA GLY A 23 4.95 7.33 12.58
C GLY A 23 6.25 8.11 12.31
N GLU A 24 7.02 7.60 11.36
CA GLU A 24 8.31 8.17 11.01
C GLU A 24 8.16 9.57 10.41
N LYS A 25 9.15 10.43 10.71
CA LYS A 25 9.33 11.72 10.06
C LYS A 25 10.66 11.70 9.34
N ILE A 26 10.64 11.97 8.04
CA ILE A 26 11.84 11.87 7.20
C ILE A 26 12.36 13.27 6.87
N GLU A 27 13.57 13.57 7.31
CA GLU A 27 14.20 14.89 7.12
C GLU A 27 15.18 14.91 5.95
N SER A 28 15.97 13.85 5.78
CA SER A 28 17.00 13.76 4.73
C SER A 28 17.00 12.40 4.04
N PHE A 29 17.14 12.40 2.72
CA PHE A 29 17.31 11.21 1.88
C PHE A 29 17.98 11.59 0.55
N LYS A 30 18.66 10.63 -0.08
CA LYS A 30 19.25 10.82 -1.41
C LYS A 30 18.17 10.78 -2.49
N LYS A 31 17.91 11.93 -3.14
CA LYS A 31 16.79 12.10 -4.10
C LYS A 31 16.92 11.23 -5.35
N ALA A 32 18.13 11.05 -5.86
CA ALA A 32 18.36 10.21 -7.02
C ALA A 32 19.75 9.60 -7.01
N GLU A 33 19.91 8.46 -7.69
CA GLU A 33 21.22 7.88 -7.98
C GLU A 33 21.19 7.11 -9.29
N GLY A 34 22.32 7.10 -9.98
CA GLY A 34 22.53 6.31 -11.20
C GLY A 34 23.48 5.16 -10.94
N LYS A 35 23.19 3.98 -11.50
CA LYS A 35 24.04 2.79 -11.40
C LYS A 35 24.17 2.10 -12.75
N ASN A 36 25.39 1.78 -13.15
CA ASN A 36 25.65 0.89 -14.27
C ASN A 36 25.42 -0.57 -13.83
N ASN A 37 24.71 -1.34 -14.64
CA ASN A 37 24.42 -2.75 -14.39
C ASN A 37 24.39 -3.51 -15.72
N ASP A 38 25.45 -4.27 -16.02
CA ASP A 38 25.59 -5.20 -17.16
C ASP A 38 24.83 -4.81 -18.44
N GLY A 39 25.29 -3.74 -19.10
CA GLY A 39 24.70 -3.26 -20.37
C GLY A 39 23.51 -2.32 -20.22
N LYS A 40 23.14 -1.95 -18.98
CA LYS A 40 22.08 -0.99 -18.66
C LYS A 40 22.59 0.10 -17.72
N TYR A 41 21.90 1.24 -17.76
CA TYR A 41 21.98 2.27 -16.74
C TYR A 41 20.65 2.36 -16.00
N ILE A 42 20.70 2.28 -14.67
CA ILE A 42 19.54 2.31 -13.80
C ILE A 42 19.52 3.65 -13.07
N VAL A 43 18.44 4.41 -13.25
CA VAL A 43 18.17 5.60 -12.46
C VAL A 43 17.18 5.26 -11.36
N ILE A 44 17.59 5.51 -10.13
CA ILE A 44 16.78 5.33 -8.93
C ILE A 44 16.39 6.71 -8.45
N THR A 45 15.10 7.05 -8.49
CA THR A 45 14.57 8.29 -7.92
C THR A 45 13.81 7.99 -6.64
N ARG A 46 13.94 8.85 -5.64
CA ARG A 46 13.28 8.73 -4.34
C ARG A 46 12.48 9.99 -4.08
N GLU A 47 11.26 9.81 -3.62
CA GLU A 47 10.37 10.90 -3.23
C GLU A 47 9.87 10.65 -1.81
N LYS A 48 9.84 11.70 -1.00
CA LYS A 48 9.20 11.67 0.31
C LYS A 48 7.71 11.83 0.12
N ILE A 49 6.94 10.85 0.59
CA ILE A 49 5.49 10.89 0.63
C ILE A 49 5.04 10.96 2.09
N ASN A 50 4.05 11.81 2.38
CA ASN A 50 3.33 11.79 3.64
C ASN A 50 1.98 11.12 3.41
N ILE A 51 1.65 10.12 4.22
CA ILE A 51 0.33 9.48 4.23
C ILE A 51 -0.33 9.72 5.57
N SER A 52 -1.64 10.00 5.54
CA SER A 52 -2.49 10.13 6.71
C SER A 52 -3.78 9.32 6.53
N SER A 53 -4.31 8.79 7.64
CA SER A 53 -5.60 8.10 7.68
C SER A 53 -6.40 8.48 8.92
N GLN A 54 -7.72 8.37 8.80
CA GLN A 54 -8.66 8.56 9.88
C GLN A 54 -9.55 7.33 9.98
N ASN A 55 -9.42 6.58 11.08
CA ASN A 55 -10.12 5.32 11.26
C ASN A 55 -11.06 5.39 12.46
N VAL A 56 -12.35 5.11 12.21
CA VAL A 56 -13.37 4.95 13.25
C VAL A 56 -13.55 3.50 13.69
N ASP A 57 -13.16 2.56 12.82
CA ASP A 57 -13.18 1.14 13.08
C ASP A 57 -11.77 0.70 13.43
N ILE A 58 -11.56 0.36 14.70
CA ILE A 58 -10.30 -0.11 15.24
C ILE A 58 -10.28 -1.64 15.08
N GLY A 59 -9.24 -2.17 14.43
CA GLY A 59 -9.11 -3.62 14.25
C GLY A 59 -9.00 -4.35 15.59
N ILE A 60 -9.52 -5.57 15.68
CA ILE A 60 -9.33 -6.44 16.84
C ILE A 60 -8.20 -7.41 16.55
N VAL A 61 -7.31 -7.59 17.53
CA VAL A 61 -6.30 -8.65 17.54
C VAL A 61 -6.81 -9.77 18.45
N ASP A 62 -6.66 -11.04 18.07
CA ASP A 62 -7.26 -12.16 18.81
C ASP A 62 -6.92 -12.17 20.31
N ALA A 63 -5.69 -11.78 20.66
CA ALA A 63 -5.21 -11.68 22.04
C ALA A 63 -5.91 -10.61 22.89
N MET A 64 -6.70 -9.73 22.28
CA MET A 64 -7.38 -8.60 22.93
C MET A 64 -8.91 -8.73 22.88
N THR A 65 -9.42 -9.87 22.40
CA THR A 65 -10.86 -10.10 22.20
C THR A 65 -11.67 -10.02 23.49
N ASP A 66 -11.06 -10.37 24.62
CA ASP A 66 -11.65 -10.28 25.96
C ASP A 66 -11.75 -8.84 26.50
N LEU A 67 -11.01 -7.90 25.90
CA LEU A 67 -11.05 -6.47 26.23
C LEU A 67 -11.92 -5.66 25.25
N THR A 68 -12.26 -6.21 24.08
CA THR A 68 -12.99 -5.53 23.00
C THR A 68 -14.39 -6.13 22.77
N TYR A 69 -15.32 -5.84 23.67
CA TYR A 69 -16.72 -6.29 23.56
C TYR A 69 -17.70 -5.11 23.64
N PRO A 70 -18.91 -5.22 23.04
CA PRO A 70 -19.92 -4.17 23.17
C PRO A 70 -20.22 -3.86 24.63
N GLY A 71 -20.21 -2.57 24.98
CA GLY A 71 -20.39 -2.08 26.35
C GLY A 71 -19.10 -2.00 27.16
N ALA A 72 -17.94 -2.45 26.67
CA ALA A 72 -16.66 -2.27 27.37
C ALA A 72 -16.31 -0.78 27.50
N VAL A 73 -15.77 -0.39 28.66
CA VAL A 73 -15.24 0.96 28.89
C VAL A 73 -13.71 0.85 28.87
N VAL A 74 -13.07 1.63 28.00
CA VAL A 74 -11.63 1.60 27.76
C VAL A 74 -11.02 2.99 27.91
N LEU A 75 -9.71 3.06 28.07
CA LEU A 75 -8.97 4.30 27.98
C LEU A 75 -8.72 4.67 26.51
N ALA A 76 -8.92 5.94 26.17
CA ALA A 76 -8.52 6.48 24.87
C ALA A 76 -7.10 7.04 24.94
N ASP A 77 -6.13 6.18 24.66
CA ASP A 77 -4.70 6.45 24.75
C ASP A 77 -3.93 5.77 23.59
N THR A 78 -2.59 5.80 23.66
CA THR A 78 -1.72 5.13 22.68
C THR A 78 -1.97 3.63 22.59
N ASP A 79 -2.31 2.99 23.72
CA ASP A 79 -2.59 1.56 23.75
C ASP A 79 -3.86 1.23 22.95
N LEU A 80 -4.90 2.07 23.03
CA LEU A 80 -6.07 1.96 22.14
C LEU A 80 -5.70 2.12 20.65
N VAL A 81 -4.86 3.11 20.33
CA VAL A 81 -4.39 3.39 18.96
C VAL A 81 -3.61 2.19 18.38
N GLU A 82 -2.81 1.52 19.21
CA GLU A 82 -2.00 0.36 18.82
C GLU A 82 -2.72 -0.99 18.95
N ASN A 83 -4.06 -0.98 19.05
CA ASN A 83 -4.92 -2.16 19.20
C ASN A 83 -4.66 -3.00 20.47
N ARG A 84 -4.25 -2.36 21.57
CA ARG A 84 -4.00 -3.00 22.87
C ARG A 84 -4.79 -2.29 23.99
N PRO A 85 -6.12 -2.17 23.86
CA PRO A 85 -6.92 -1.28 24.71
C PRO A 85 -6.79 -1.61 26.20
N SER A 86 -6.70 -0.56 27.03
CA SER A 86 -6.75 -0.66 28.48
C SER A 86 -8.19 -0.60 28.99
N LEU A 87 -8.68 -1.68 29.59
CA LEU A 87 -10.04 -1.79 30.13
C LEU A 87 -10.17 -1.07 31.48
N ILE A 88 -11.25 -0.30 31.65
CA ILE A 88 -11.71 0.19 32.96
C ILE A 88 -12.69 -0.83 33.55
N SER A 89 -12.27 -1.49 34.63
CA SER A 89 -13.07 -2.49 35.34
C SER A 89 -13.81 -1.86 36.52
N ALA A 90 -15.14 -1.88 36.47
CA ALA A 90 -16.00 -1.40 37.54
C ALA A 90 -17.31 -2.20 37.57
N LYS A 91 -18.07 -2.12 38.67
CA LYS A 91 -19.43 -2.66 38.70
C LYS A 91 -20.29 -1.90 37.69
N ARG A 92 -21.02 -2.65 36.85
CA ARG A 92 -21.77 -2.11 35.72
C ARG A 92 -23.27 -2.18 36.01
N SER A 93 -24.01 -1.23 35.44
CA SER A 93 -25.47 -1.29 35.37
C SER A 93 -25.91 -2.18 34.20
N ALA A 94 -27.17 -2.63 34.22
CA ALA A 94 -27.74 -3.42 33.15
C ALA A 94 -27.77 -2.64 31.83
N VAL A 95 -27.47 -3.31 30.71
CA VAL A 95 -27.42 -2.68 29.38
C VAL A 95 -28.19 -3.53 28.38
N ASP A 96 -28.96 -2.86 27.53
CA ASP A 96 -29.59 -3.47 26.37
C ASP A 96 -28.65 -3.43 25.16
N PHE A 97 -28.58 -4.55 24.45
CA PHE A 97 -27.81 -4.75 23.24
C PHE A 97 -28.72 -5.18 22.10
N VAL A 98 -28.23 -4.99 20.88
CA VAL A 98 -28.88 -5.41 19.65
C VAL A 98 -27.87 -6.06 18.71
N ILE A 99 -28.26 -7.17 18.10
CA ILE A 99 -27.51 -7.85 17.03
C ILE A 99 -28.21 -7.62 15.68
N ASP A 100 -27.48 -7.17 14.65
CA ASP A 100 -28.09 -6.75 13.36
C ASP A 100 -28.34 -7.91 12.36
N LEU A 101 -28.62 -9.11 12.88
CA LEU A 101 -28.93 -10.29 12.06
C LEU A 101 -30.33 -10.19 11.42
N PRO A 102 -30.49 -10.59 10.15
CA PRO A 102 -31.73 -10.40 9.41
C PRO A 102 -32.87 -11.29 9.94
N GLY A 103 -34.10 -10.76 9.92
CA GLY A 103 -35.31 -11.49 10.27
C GLY A 103 -35.63 -11.57 11.78
N MET A 104 -34.72 -11.17 12.67
CA MET A 104 -34.91 -11.32 14.12
C MET A 104 -35.89 -10.31 14.74
N GLU A 105 -36.03 -9.11 14.18
CA GLU A 105 -36.87 -8.05 14.73
C GLU A 105 -36.65 -7.83 16.25
N GLN A 106 -37.65 -8.09 17.10
CA GLN A 106 -37.54 -7.95 18.56
C GLN A 106 -36.64 -9.01 19.21
N ASP A 107 -36.50 -10.18 18.59
CA ASP A 107 -35.58 -11.22 19.06
C ASP A 107 -34.11 -10.78 18.95
N ALA A 108 -33.81 -9.72 18.19
CA ALA A 108 -32.47 -9.16 18.08
C ALA A 108 -32.00 -8.46 19.38
N ILE A 109 -32.93 -8.04 20.24
CA ILE A 109 -32.63 -7.26 21.44
C ILE A 109 -32.41 -8.20 22.64
N PHE A 110 -31.45 -7.87 23.50
CA PHE A 110 -31.18 -8.59 24.74
C PHE A 110 -30.62 -7.70 25.83
N ASN A 111 -31.06 -7.93 27.07
CA ASN A 111 -30.59 -7.24 28.26
C ASN A 111 -29.51 -8.06 28.96
N ILE A 112 -28.45 -7.40 29.42
CA ILE A 112 -27.39 -8.02 30.22
C ILE A 112 -27.19 -7.24 31.49
N ALA A 113 -27.50 -7.87 32.62
CA ALA A 113 -27.43 -7.25 33.95
C ALA A 113 -25.99 -6.89 34.38
N ASP A 114 -25.01 -7.74 34.04
CA ASP A 114 -23.59 -7.52 34.32
C ASP A 114 -22.80 -7.64 33.00
N PRO A 115 -22.66 -6.56 32.22
CA PRO A 115 -22.05 -6.57 30.89
C PRO A 115 -20.52 -6.73 30.94
N LYS A 116 -20.07 -7.92 31.34
CA LYS A 116 -18.68 -8.39 31.25
C LYS A 116 -18.52 -9.27 30.02
N TYR A 117 -17.28 -9.40 29.52
CA TYR A 117 -16.95 -10.17 28.32
C TYR A 117 -17.66 -11.54 28.24
N GLY A 118 -17.57 -12.36 29.29
CA GLY A 118 -18.16 -13.71 29.30
C GLY A 118 -19.68 -13.73 29.15
N ASN A 119 -20.40 -12.81 29.80
CA ASN A 119 -21.86 -12.69 29.70
C ASN A 119 -22.27 -12.17 28.32
N ILE A 120 -21.55 -11.18 27.79
CA ILE A 120 -21.80 -10.62 26.45
C ILE A 120 -21.55 -11.68 25.38
N ARG A 121 -20.41 -12.36 25.43
CA ARG A 121 -20.07 -13.46 24.49
C ARG A 121 -21.13 -14.56 24.51
N SER A 122 -21.53 -15.01 25.69
CA SER A 122 -22.55 -16.08 25.81
C SER A 122 -23.89 -15.65 25.22
N ALA A 123 -24.30 -14.41 25.44
CA ALA A 123 -25.55 -13.88 24.87
C ALA A 123 -25.48 -13.73 23.35
N ILE A 124 -24.33 -13.32 22.80
CA ILE A 124 -24.12 -13.26 21.34
C ILE A 124 -24.18 -14.65 20.74
N ASP A 125 -23.53 -15.65 21.35
CA ASP A 125 -23.59 -17.04 20.91
C ASP A 125 -25.03 -17.58 20.95
N GLU A 126 -25.80 -17.25 21.99
CA GLU A 126 -27.21 -17.62 22.10
C GLU A 126 -28.05 -16.99 20.98
N LYS A 127 -27.90 -15.69 20.73
CA LYS A 127 -28.64 -14.99 19.68
C LYS A 127 -28.26 -15.46 18.27
N PHE A 128 -26.98 -15.71 18.02
CA PHE A 128 -26.54 -16.28 16.75
C PHE A 128 -27.11 -17.69 16.54
N ASN A 129 -27.12 -18.55 17.56
CA ASN A 129 -27.71 -19.89 17.47
C ASN A 129 -29.23 -19.85 17.29
N MET A 130 -29.91 -18.90 17.91
CA MET A 130 -31.34 -18.64 17.68
C MET A 130 -31.57 -18.23 16.22
N TRP A 131 -30.77 -17.30 15.70
CA TRP A 131 -30.82 -16.89 14.30
C TRP A 131 -30.65 -18.09 13.35
N ALA A 132 -29.61 -18.89 13.58
CA ALA A 132 -29.28 -20.05 12.75
C ALA A 132 -30.39 -21.11 12.72
N ARG A 133 -31.13 -21.30 13.82
CA ARG A 133 -32.21 -22.29 13.91
C ARG A 133 -33.53 -21.81 13.35
N THR A 134 -33.84 -20.52 13.51
CA THR A 134 -35.19 -20.00 13.24
C THR A 134 -35.27 -19.23 11.93
N TYR A 135 -34.18 -18.57 11.52
CA TYR A 135 -34.22 -17.54 10.47
C TYR A 135 -33.32 -17.85 9.27
N ALA A 136 -32.28 -18.68 9.43
CA ALA A 136 -31.30 -18.96 8.38
C ALA A 136 -31.84 -19.69 7.14
N ASP A 137 -32.96 -20.40 7.24
CA ASP A 137 -33.60 -21.07 6.10
C ASP A 137 -34.26 -20.08 5.11
N THR A 138 -34.62 -18.90 5.60
CA THR A 138 -35.29 -17.85 4.81
C THR A 138 -34.43 -16.61 4.60
N HIS A 139 -33.40 -16.43 5.42
CA HIS A 139 -32.50 -15.29 5.37
C HIS A 139 -31.06 -15.77 5.28
N SER A 140 -30.37 -15.43 4.19
CA SER A 140 -28.94 -15.68 4.04
C SER A 140 -28.14 -14.42 4.37
N ILE A 141 -26.93 -14.61 4.88
CA ILE A 141 -26.01 -13.50 5.19
C ILE A 141 -24.79 -13.63 4.28
N VAL A 142 -24.72 -12.69 3.34
CA VAL A 142 -23.52 -12.41 2.56
C VAL A 142 -22.75 -11.30 3.27
N ALA A 143 -21.44 -11.46 3.42
CA ALA A 143 -20.59 -10.48 4.08
C ALA A 143 -20.63 -9.12 3.39
N ARG A 144 -20.82 -8.06 4.18
CA ARG A 144 -20.48 -6.69 3.79
C ARG A 144 -18.96 -6.60 3.70
N SER A 145 -18.44 -6.54 2.48
CA SER A 145 -17.00 -6.57 2.21
C SER A 145 -16.43 -5.17 2.00
N PHE A 146 -15.41 -4.83 2.78
CA PHE A 146 -14.62 -3.60 2.62
C PHE A 146 -13.25 -3.96 2.06
N TYR A 147 -12.85 -3.27 0.98
CA TYR A 147 -11.61 -3.53 0.25
C TYR A 147 -10.65 -2.36 0.39
N ASN A 148 -9.40 -2.65 0.74
CA ASN A 148 -8.29 -1.69 0.71
C ASN A 148 -7.07 -2.33 0.06
N GLU A 149 -6.28 -1.55 -0.66
CA GLU A 149 -5.06 -2.04 -1.31
C GLU A 149 -3.94 -1.01 -1.25
N SER A 150 -2.69 -1.48 -1.29
CA SER A 150 -1.50 -0.63 -1.41
C SER A 150 -0.26 -1.42 -1.79
N MET A 151 0.63 -0.81 -2.57
CA MET A 151 2.05 -1.17 -2.54
C MET A 151 2.61 -0.87 -1.14
N ILE A 152 3.53 -1.70 -0.68
CA ILE A 152 4.20 -1.55 0.61
C ILE A 152 5.58 -0.93 0.41
N ALA A 153 5.85 0.14 1.14
CA ALA A 153 7.13 0.83 1.13
C ALA A 153 7.85 0.82 2.49
N SER A 154 7.11 0.82 3.59
CA SER A 154 7.64 0.66 4.95
C SER A 154 6.58 0.06 5.88
N GLU A 155 7.02 -0.48 7.02
CA GLU A 155 6.11 -1.01 8.05
C GLU A 155 5.15 0.09 8.54
N MET A 156 5.67 1.28 8.86
CA MET A 156 4.84 2.40 9.31
C MET A 156 3.80 2.83 8.27
N GLN A 157 4.17 2.87 6.98
CA GLN A 157 3.24 3.17 5.90
C GLN A 157 2.14 2.11 5.79
N MET A 158 2.48 0.83 5.98
CA MET A 158 1.52 -0.28 6.03
C MET A 158 0.56 -0.12 7.22
N LEU A 159 1.07 0.19 8.42
CA LEU A 159 0.25 0.37 9.62
C LEU A 159 -0.71 1.58 9.49
N VAL A 160 -0.26 2.70 8.92
CA VAL A 160 -1.14 3.85 8.67
C VAL A 160 -2.22 3.50 7.63
N LYS A 161 -1.88 2.70 6.61
CA LYS A 161 -2.81 2.34 5.52
C LYS A 161 -3.87 1.32 5.94
N PHE A 162 -3.47 0.28 6.69
CA PHE A 162 -4.33 -0.87 7.02
C PHE A 162 -4.77 -0.92 8.49
N GLY A 163 -4.24 -0.03 9.34
CA GLY A 163 -4.45 -0.04 10.78
C GLY A 163 -3.58 -1.09 11.50
N PHE A 164 -3.47 -0.98 12.83
CA PHE A 164 -2.63 -1.85 13.64
C PHE A 164 -3.09 -3.33 13.68
N GLY A 165 -4.33 -3.61 13.25
CA GLY A 165 -4.86 -4.98 13.19
C GLY A 165 -4.10 -5.87 12.23
N ILE A 166 -3.43 -5.29 11.23
CA ILE A 166 -2.60 -6.05 10.29
C ILE A 166 -1.39 -6.71 10.95
N LYS A 167 -0.91 -6.24 12.11
CA LYS A 167 0.27 -6.81 12.81
C LYS A 167 0.10 -8.30 13.11
N GLN A 168 -1.13 -8.75 13.34
CA GLN A 168 -1.40 -10.16 13.54
C GLN A 168 -1.17 -10.99 12.27
N ALA A 169 -1.53 -10.45 11.10
CA ALA A 169 -1.26 -11.09 9.81
C ALA A 169 0.19 -10.90 9.35
N GLU A 170 0.83 -9.79 9.70
CA GLU A 170 2.18 -9.42 9.25
C GLU A 170 3.21 -10.53 9.49
N LYS A 171 3.17 -11.16 10.67
CA LYS A 171 4.05 -12.30 10.99
C LYS A 171 3.90 -13.45 9.98
N GLU A 172 2.68 -13.76 9.59
CA GLU A 172 2.37 -14.84 8.63
C GLU A 172 2.59 -14.41 7.17
N LEU A 173 2.38 -13.13 6.87
CA LEU A 173 2.69 -12.55 5.57
C LEU A 173 4.21 -12.50 5.32
N SER A 174 5.05 -12.49 6.37
CA SER A 174 6.52 -12.54 6.28
C SER A 174 7.08 -11.51 5.30
N ILE A 175 6.85 -10.22 5.56
CA ILE A 175 7.29 -9.12 4.69
C ILE A 175 8.72 -8.75 5.04
N ASP A 176 9.65 -8.88 4.08
CA ASP A 176 11.01 -8.35 4.23
C ASP A 176 11.05 -6.87 3.82
N PHE A 177 10.84 -5.99 4.79
CA PHE A 177 10.91 -4.54 4.57
C PHE A 177 12.29 -4.06 4.12
N SER A 178 13.37 -4.81 4.41
CA SER A 178 14.70 -4.47 3.93
C SER A 178 14.83 -4.78 2.45
N ALA A 179 14.34 -5.93 1.98
CA ALA A 179 14.27 -6.26 0.56
C ALA A 179 13.35 -5.31 -0.22
N VAL A 180 12.24 -4.86 0.38
CA VAL A 180 11.36 -3.83 -0.20
C VAL A 180 12.09 -2.50 -0.35
N ARG A 181 12.77 -2.02 0.70
CA ARG A 181 13.54 -0.76 0.67
C ARG A 181 14.69 -0.81 -0.34
N GLU A 182 15.34 -1.96 -0.48
CA GLU A 182 16.39 -2.21 -1.47
C GLU A 182 15.85 -2.56 -2.86
N ARG A 183 14.52 -2.67 -3.01
CA ARG A 183 13.80 -3.07 -4.24
C ARG A 183 14.29 -4.38 -4.85
N LYS A 184 14.71 -5.29 -3.97
CA LYS A 184 14.90 -6.72 -4.27
C LYS A 184 13.56 -7.47 -4.26
N SER A 185 12.55 -6.88 -3.62
CA SER A 185 11.17 -7.37 -3.59
C SER A 185 10.20 -6.21 -3.77
N SER A 186 9.13 -6.45 -4.54
CA SER A 186 7.98 -5.57 -4.67
C SER A 186 6.78 -6.25 -4.02
N VAL A 187 6.25 -5.61 -2.97
CA VAL A 187 5.17 -6.16 -2.15
C VAL A 187 3.93 -5.29 -2.27
N PHE A 188 2.79 -5.93 -2.45
CA PHE A 188 1.47 -5.32 -2.45
C PHE A 188 0.56 -6.08 -1.49
N ILE A 189 -0.26 -5.36 -0.75
CA ILE A 189 -1.25 -5.96 0.15
C ILE A 189 -2.65 -5.52 -0.29
N ALA A 190 -3.54 -6.49 -0.37
CA ALA A 190 -4.98 -6.30 -0.43
C ALA A 190 -5.61 -6.77 0.88
N SER A 191 -6.52 -5.98 1.44
CA SER A 191 -7.25 -6.28 2.67
C SER A 191 -8.74 -6.39 2.36
N PHE A 192 -9.35 -7.47 2.81
CA PHE A 192 -10.79 -7.70 2.76
C PHE A 192 -11.31 -7.84 4.18
N ARG A 193 -12.08 -6.86 4.63
CA ARG A 193 -12.84 -6.95 5.88
C ARG A 193 -14.27 -7.35 5.55
N GLN A 194 -14.61 -8.60 5.86
CA GLN A 194 -15.89 -9.23 5.56
C GLN A 194 -16.75 -9.23 6.82
N ILE A 195 -17.70 -8.31 6.94
CA ILE A 195 -18.58 -8.18 8.11
C ILE A 195 -19.88 -8.95 7.87
N PHE A 196 -20.18 -9.93 8.72
CA PHE A 196 -21.44 -10.68 8.70
C PHE A 196 -22.53 -9.93 9.46
N TYR A 197 -22.24 -9.54 10.70
CA TYR A 197 -23.16 -8.80 11.57
C TYR A 197 -22.38 -7.91 12.53
N THR A 198 -23.10 -7.07 13.25
CA THR A 198 -22.60 -6.21 14.32
C THR A 198 -23.45 -6.41 15.56
N VAL A 199 -22.81 -6.26 16.71
CA VAL A 199 -23.48 -6.19 18.01
C VAL A 199 -23.18 -4.83 18.59
N SER A 200 -24.23 -4.13 19.02
CA SER A 200 -24.11 -2.77 19.56
C SER A 200 -24.99 -2.58 20.79
N MET A 201 -24.71 -1.56 21.58
CA MET A 201 -25.67 -1.10 22.58
C MET A 201 -26.92 -0.57 21.87
N SER A 202 -28.10 -0.89 22.39
CA SER A 202 -29.38 -0.45 21.79
C SER A 202 -29.53 1.08 21.79
N GLY A 203 -28.88 1.74 22.75
CA GLY A 203 -28.72 3.18 22.84
C GLY A 203 -27.45 3.57 23.59
N LEU A 204 -26.89 4.73 23.24
CA LEU A 204 -25.81 5.32 24.02
C LEU A 204 -26.37 5.89 25.33
N PRO A 205 -25.61 5.82 26.44
CA PRO A 205 -26.07 6.38 27.71
C PRO A 205 -26.25 7.90 27.59
N ALA A 206 -27.30 8.45 28.19
CA ALA A 206 -27.54 9.89 28.20
C ALA A 206 -26.53 10.63 29.09
N LYS A 207 -25.98 9.92 30.08
CA LYS A 207 -24.93 10.40 30.99
C LYS A 207 -23.97 9.25 31.34
N PRO A 208 -22.68 9.53 31.57
CA PRO A 208 -21.69 8.49 31.84
C PRO A 208 -22.04 7.56 33.01
N SER A 209 -22.68 8.08 34.07
CA SER A 209 -23.03 7.29 35.26
C SER A 209 -23.98 6.13 34.98
N GLU A 210 -24.77 6.17 33.89
CA GLU A 210 -25.72 5.10 33.53
C GLU A 210 -25.04 3.77 33.19
N LEU A 211 -23.73 3.79 32.90
CA LEU A 211 -22.96 2.59 32.63
C LEU A 211 -22.54 1.86 33.90
N PHE A 212 -22.55 2.52 35.05
CA PHE A 212 -21.95 2.02 36.29
C PHE A 212 -23.02 1.80 37.35
N ALA A 213 -22.73 0.91 38.30
CA ALA A 213 -23.59 0.74 39.48
C ALA A 213 -23.51 1.99 40.38
N ASP A 214 -24.55 2.25 41.17
CA ASP A 214 -24.68 3.45 42.00
C ASP A 214 -23.56 3.62 43.05
N ASP A 215 -22.86 2.54 43.42
CA ASP A 215 -21.75 2.53 44.37
C ASP A 215 -20.38 2.84 43.75
N VAL A 216 -20.30 3.05 42.44
CA VAL A 216 -19.06 3.41 41.72
C VAL A 216 -18.91 4.94 41.70
N ASN A 217 -17.70 5.42 41.99
CA ASN A 217 -17.35 6.85 41.96
C ASN A 217 -16.18 7.13 41.01
N TRP A 218 -15.86 8.41 40.79
CA TRP A 218 -14.79 8.79 39.88
C TRP A 218 -13.42 8.24 40.31
N ASP A 219 -13.12 8.22 41.62
CA ASP A 219 -11.86 7.70 42.15
C ASP A 219 -11.57 6.26 41.68
N ALA A 220 -12.60 5.43 41.48
CA ALA A 220 -12.43 4.07 40.98
C ALA A 220 -11.97 4.02 39.52
N LEU A 221 -12.41 4.98 38.69
CA LEU A 221 -12.01 5.12 37.29
C LEU A 221 -10.62 5.78 37.19
N GLU A 222 -10.39 6.81 37.99
CA GLU A 222 -9.13 7.57 38.02
C GLU A 222 -7.95 6.69 38.46
N ARG A 223 -8.13 5.83 39.46
CA ARG A 223 -7.11 4.84 39.88
C ARG A 223 -6.73 3.84 38.78
N GLN A 224 -7.57 3.70 37.76
CA GLN A 224 -7.32 2.86 36.59
C GLN A 224 -6.77 3.65 35.39
N GLY A 225 -6.49 4.94 35.56
CA GLY A 225 -5.85 5.79 34.55
C GLY A 225 -6.78 6.77 33.83
N ALA A 226 -8.08 6.78 34.14
CA ALA A 226 -9.01 7.72 33.54
C ALA A 226 -8.60 9.18 33.83
N GLY A 227 -8.44 10.00 32.80
CA GLY A 227 -8.01 11.38 32.96
C GLY A 227 -7.87 12.14 31.64
N ASN A 228 -7.25 13.33 31.68
CA ASN A 228 -7.10 14.17 30.48
C ASN A 228 -6.21 13.54 29.40
N SER A 229 -5.20 12.77 29.79
CA SER A 229 -4.28 12.09 28.86
C SER A 229 -4.81 10.75 28.35
N ALA A 230 -5.83 10.19 29.03
CA ALA A 230 -6.44 8.92 28.72
C ALA A 230 -7.95 8.98 29.08
N PRO A 231 -8.74 9.78 28.34
CA PRO A 231 -10.15 9.95 28.64
C PRO A 231 -10.92 8.63 28.43
N PRO A 232 -11.91 8.32 29.27
CA PRO A 232 -12.73 7.13 29.09
C PRO A 232 -13.52 7.13 27.77
N ALA A 233 -13.51 6.01 27.08
CA ALA A 233 -14.29 5.73 25.89
C ALA A 233 -15.08 4.43 26.04
N LEU A 234 -16.20 4.33 25.32
CA LEU A 234 -17.13 3.20 25.33
C LEU A 234 -17.08 2.49 23.98
N VAL A 235 -16.85 1.17 24.02
CA VAL A 235 -17.03 0.30 22.86
C VAL A 235 -18.53 0.12 22.62
N TYR A 236 -19.12 0.95 21.78
CA TYR A 236 -20.57 0.93 21.57
C TYR A 236 -21.01 -0.10 20.52
N LYS A 237 -20.08 -0.54 19.65
CA LYS A 237 -20.36 -1.44 18.53
C LYS A 237 -19.14 -2.29 18.20
N VAL A 238 -19.38 -3.58 17.97
CA VAL A 238 -18.38 -4.55 17.50
C VAL A 238 -18.90 -5.23 16.25
N ALA A 239 -18.05 -5.32 15.23
CA ALA A 239 -18.33 -6.03 13.98
C ALA A 239 -17.77 -7.45 14.05
N TYR A 240 -18.57 -8.42 13.60
CA TYR A 240 -18.25 -9.83 13.58
C TYR A 240 -18.17 -10.31 12.13
N GLY A 241 -17.13 -11.06 11.81
CA GLY A 241 -16.80 -11.40 10.44
C GLY A 241 -15.42 -12.03 10.31
N ARG A 242 -14.71 -11.69 9.23
CA ARG A 242 -13.32 -12.10 8.97
C ARG A 242 -12.51 -10.98 8.35
N ASN A 243 -11.21 -10.99 8.63
CA ASN A 243 -10.23 -10.18 7.93
C ASN A 243 -9.37 -11.11 7.07
N ILE A 244 -9.25 -10.82 5.79
CA ILE A 244 -8.38 -11.54 4.86
C ILE A 244 -7.35 -10.56 4.33
N PHE A 245 -6.08 -10.87 4.55
CA PHE A 245 -4.97 -10.12 3.97
C PHE A 245 -4.32 -10.94 2.89
N VAL A 246 -4.14 -10.36 1.71
CA VAL A 246 -3.50 -10.99 0.57
C VAL A 246 -2.23 -10.22 0.24
N LYS A 247 -1.07 -10.86 0.39
CA LYS A 247 0.22 -10.37 -0.09
C LYS A 247 0.47 -10.86 -1.50
N LEU A 248 0.84 -9.95 -2.38
CA LEU A 248 1.40 -10.20 -3.70
C LEU A 248 2.86 -9.80 -3.64
N GLU A 249 3.76 -10.73 -3.96
CA GLU A 249 5.20 -10.48 -3.88
C GLU A 249 5.92 -10.98 -5.12
N THR A 250 6.79 -10.14 -5.68
CA THR A 250 7.64 -10.48 -6.82
C THR A 250 9.02 -9.84 -6.67
N ASN A 251 10.03 -10.41 -7.31
CA ASN A 251 11.36 -9.80 -7.43
C ASN A 251 11.48 -8.80 -8.59
N HIS A 252 10.42 -8.63 -9.39
CA HIS A 252 10.35 -7.58 -10.41
C HIS A 252 10.30 -6.19 -9.77
N SER A 253 11.03 -5.25 -10.36
CA SER A 253 11.12 -3.85 -9.91
C SER A 253 10.54 -2.86 -10.93
N SER A 254 9.91 -3.35 -12.00
CA SER A 254 9.35 -2.52 -13.08
C SER A 254 8.24 -1.60 -12.58
N ASN A 255 8.05 -0.47 -13.27
CA ASN A 255 6.94 0.45 -12.98
C ASN A 255 5.56 -0.14 -13.30
N GLU A 256 5.51 -1.34 -13.90
CA GLU A 256 4.27 -2.02 -14.26
C GLU A 256 3.77 -2.98 -13.18
N VAL A 257 4.58 -3.28 -12.15
CA VAL A 257 4.23 -4.23 -11.07
C VAL A 257 2.94 -3.84 -10.36
N GLU A 258 2.79 -2.58 -9.94
CA GLU A 258 1.58 -2.13 -9.25
C GLU A 258 0.34 -2.28 -10.16
N SER A 259 0.48 -1.98 -11.45
CA SER A 259 -0.62 -2.13 -12.42
C SER A 259 -0.98 -3.60 -12.63
N ALA A 260 0.03 -4.49 -12.73
CA ALA A 260 -0.18 -5.93 -12.85
C ALA A 260 -0.91 -6.49 -11.62
N PHE A 261 -0.50 -6.09 -10.41
CA PHE A 261 -1.13 -6.48 -9.16
C PHE A 261 -2.56 -5.99 -9.02
N LYS A 262 -2.83 -4.71 -9.34
CA LYS A 262 -4.21 -4.19 -9.35
C LYS A 262 -5.08 -4.88 -10.38
N ALA A 263 -4.53 -5.24 -11.54
CA ALA A 263 -5.27 -5.95 -12.58
C ALA A 263 -5.64 -7.36 -12.12
N VAL A 264 -4.70 -8.13 -11.56
CA VAL A 264 -4.95 -9.52 -11.15
C VAL A 264 -5.90 -9.64 -9.94
N MET A 265 -5.93 -8.63 -9.06
CA MET A 265 -6.89 -8.58 -7.95
C MET A 265 -8.32 -8.26 -8.40
N LYS A 266 -8.50 -7.63 -9.57
CA LYS A 266 -9.83 -7.30 -10.14
C LYS A 266 -10.34 -8.38 -11.08
N ASP A 267 -9.46 -8.97 -11.87
CA ASP A 267 -9.78 -9.99 -12.87
C ASP A 267 -8.69 -11.07 -12.92
N VAL A 268 -9.09 -12.32 -12.69
CA VAL A 268 -8.20 -13.50 -12.75
C VAL A 268 -7.55 -13.64 -14.13
N ASN A 269 -8.25 -13.21 -15.19
CA ASN A 269 -7.76 -13.30 -16.56
C ASN A 269 -6.67 -12.26 -16.88
N ALA A 270 -6.36 -11.33 -15.97
CA ALA A 270 -5.24 -10.40 -16.14
C ALA A 270 -3.89 -11.13 -16.33
N SER A 271 -3.77 -12.34 -15.79
CA SER A 271 -2.62 -13.24 -16.00
C SER A 271 -2.42 -13.67 -17.46
N ALA A 272 -3.47 -13.64 -18.29
CA ALA A 272 -3.40 -13.94 -19.72
C ALA A 272 -2.93 -12.74 -20.57
N ASN A 273 -2.83 -11.54 -19.98
CA ASN A 273 -2.31 -10.37 -20.68
C ASN A 273 -0.79 -10.52 -20.87
N ALA A 274 -0.34 -10.57 -22.13
CA ALA A 274 1.06 -10.70 -22.48
C ALA A 274 1.95 -9.63 -21.81
N LYS A 275 1.39 -8.46 -21.51
CA LYS A 275 2.07 -7.37 -20.81
C LYS A 275 2.45 -7.72 -19.36
N TYR A 276 1.55 -8.37 -18.62
CA TYR A 276 1.73 -8.64 -17.18
C TYR A 276 2.16 -10.07 -16.88
N LYS A 277 2.12 -10.94 -17.89
CA LYS A 277 2.39 -12.37 -17.74
C LYS A 277 3.72 -12.66 -17.03
N ASP A 278 4.81 -12.03 -17.48
CA ASP A 278 6.13 -12.26 -16.89
C ASP A 278 6.21 -11.83 -15.40
N ILE A 279 5.55 -10.72 -15.04
CA ILE A 279 5.47 -10.25 -13.65
C ILE A 279 4.66 -11.25 -12.82
N LEU A 280 3.47 -11.62 -13.29
CA LEU A 280 2.52 -12.46 -12.55
C LEU A 280 2.99 -13.93 -12.44
N ASP A 281 3.67 -14.47 -13.45
CA ASP A 281 4.28 -15.82 -13.39
C ASP A 281 5.43 -15.90 -12.34
N ASN A 282 6.07 -14.77 -12.07
CA ASN A 282 7.10 -14.57 -11.05
C ASN A 282 6.55 -13.94 -9.76
N THR A 283 5.24 -14.01 -9.54
CA THR A 283 4.58 -13.52 -8.33
C THR A 283 4.15 -14.70 -7.45
N THR A 284 4.35 -14.55 -6.14
CA THR A 284 3.77 -15.42 -5.12
C THR A 284 2.64 -14.67 -4.43
N PHE A 285 1.49 -15.35 -4.30
CA PHE A 285 0.32 -14.87 -3.59
C PHE A 285 0.24 -15.57 -2.23
N THR A 286 0.04 -14.82 -1.16
CA THR A 286 -0.16 -15.36 0.19
C THR A 286 -1.40 -14.75 0.81
N ALA A 287 -2.41 -15.55 1.13
CA ALA A 287 -3.58 -15.15 1.88
C ALA A 287 -3.47 -15.58 3.34
N VAL A 288 -3.77 -14.66 4.25
CA VAL A 288 -3.89 -14.91 5.70
C VAL A 288 -5.30 -14.53 6.11
N VAL A 289 -6.04 -15.49 6.65
CA VAL A 289 -7.41 -15.30 7.16
C VAL A 289 -7.36 -15.23 8.68
N LEU A 290 -7.69 -14.06 9.23
CA LEU A 290 -7.85 -13.82 10.66
C LEU A 290 -9.31 -13.96 11.09
N GLY A 291 -9.51 -14.36 12.34
CA GLY A 291 -10.82 -14.65 12.90
C GLY A 291 -11.23 -16.10 12.71
N GLY A 292 -10.35 -17.05 13.08
CA GLY A 292 -10.65 -18.45 13.46
C GLY A 292 -11.44 -19.35 12.49
N GLY A 293 -10.88 -20.52 12.15
CA GLY A 293 -11.69 -21.70 11.82
C GLY A 293 -12.23 -22.38 13.10
N VAL A 294 -12.93 -23.51 12.97
CA VAL A 294 -13.49 -24.32 14.08
C VAL A 294 -12.44 -24.67 15.17
N ASN A 295 -11.14 -24.58 14.86
CA ASN A 295 -10.02 -24.86 15.76
C ASN A 295 -9.22 -23.62 16.23
N GLY A 296 -9.68 -22.39 15.93
CA GLY A 296 -9.04 -21.16 16.41
C GLY A 296 -7.68 -20.80 15.79
N GLN A 297 -7.22 -21.52 14.76
CA GLN A 297 -6.00 -21.17 14.00
C GLN A 297 -6.33 -20.31 12.78
N ASN A 298 -5.41 -19.39 12.45
CA ASN A 298 -5.44 -18.62 11.20
C ASN A 298 -5.22 -19.56 10.01
N GLU A 299 -5.96 -19.36 8.91
CA GLU A 299 -5.73 -20.09 7.67
C GLU A 299 -4.72 -19.32 6.81
N ILE A 300 -3.64 -20.00 6.41
CA ILE A 300 -2.58 -19.43 5.57
C ILE A 300 -2.47 -20.24 4.30
N ILE A 301 -2.59 -19.57 3.16
CA ILE A 301 -2.48 -20.20 1.85
C ILE A 301 -1.46 -19.41 1.04
N SER A 302 -0.42 -20.09 0.58
CA SER A 302 0.56 -19.53 -0.36
C SER A 302 0.49 -20.28 -1.69
N SER A 303 0.41 -19.55 -2.79
CA SER A 303 0.29 -20.13 -4.13
C SER A 303 0.83 -19.20 -5.21
N LYS A 304 1.18 -19.77 -6.36
CA LYS A 304 1.35 -19.03 -7.62
C LYS A 304 0.06 -18.87 -8.42
N ASP A 305 -1.01 -19.55 -8.02
CA ASP A 305 -2.31 -19.49 -8.69
C ASP A 305 -3.26 -18.57 -7.91
N ILE A 306 -3.56 -17.39 -8.46
CA ILE A 306 -4.49 -16.42 -7.88
C ILE A 306 -5.89 -17.01 -7.69
N SER A 307 -6.29 -18.02 -8.48
CA SER A 307 -7.60 -18.66 -8.35
C SER A 307 -7.81 -19.27 -6.96
N LYS A 308 -6.73 -19.78 -6.33
CA LYS A 308 -6.77 -20.29 -4.95
C LYS A 308 -7.05 -19.18 -3.94
N ILE A 309 -6.51 -17.99 -4.16
CA ILE A 309 -6.77 -16.82 -3.31
C ILE A 309 -8.24 -16.39 -3.42
N ASN A 310 -8.77 -16.36 -4.64
CA ASN A 310 -10.17 -16.01 -4.85
C ASN A 310 -11.13 -17.04 -4.25
N GLN A 311 -10.77 -18.32 -4.30
CA GLN A 311 -11.52 -19.38 -3.59
C GLN A 311 -11.54 -19.14 -2.08
N VAL A 312 -10.43 -18.69 -1.48
CA VAL A 312 -10.38 -18.34 -0.05
C VAL A 312 -11.30 -17.16 0.25
N ILE A 313 -11.20 -16.08 -0.51
CA ILE A 313 -12.04 -14.89 -0.33
C ILE A 313 -13.54 -15.26 -0.46
N ALA A 314 -13.88 -16.11 -1.43
CA ALA A 314 -15.25 -16.56 -1.67
C ALA A 314 -15.76 -17.53 -0.58
N LYS A 315 -14.93 -18.51 -0.17
CA LYS A 315 -15.24 -19.49 0.89
C LYS A 315 -15.71 -18.81 2.18
N TYR A 316 -15.12 -17.67 2.50
CA TYR A 316 -15.37 -16.94 3.73
C TYR A 316 -16.43 -15.83 3.63
N SER A 317 -17.02 -15.65 2.44
CA SER A 317 -18.02 -14.58 2.20
C SER A 317 -19.41 -14.85 2.78
N MET A 318 -19.72 -16.09 3.19
CA MET A 318 -21.05 -16.48 3.67
C MET A 318 -21.03 -16.81 5.17
N CYS A 319 -21.92 -16.20 5.95
CA CYS A 319 -22.09 -16.55 7.36
C CYS A 319 -22.98 -17.79 7.51
N ASN A 320 -22.60 -18.72 8.38
CA ASN A 320 -23.37 -19.90 8.76
C ASN A 320 -22.80 -20.49 10.07
N THR A 321 -23.34 -21.59 10.57
CA THR A 321 -22.88 -22.23 11.82
C THR A 321 -21.44 -22.72 11.76
N SER A 322 -20.93 -23.08 10.58
CA SER A 322 -19.51 -23.43 10.37
C SER A 322 -18.63 -22.21 10.12
N ASN A 323 -19.23 -21.03 9.92
CA ASN A 323 -18.59 -19.75 9.71
C ASN A 323 -19.33 -18.60 10.43
N PRO A 324 -19.36 -18.61 11.77
CA PRO A 324 -20.21 -17.70 12.55
C PRO A 324 -19.67 -16.25 12.63
N GLY A 325 -18.45 -16.01 12.14
CA GLY A 325 -17.75 -14.73 12.30
C GLY A 325 -17.14 -14.57 13.68
N TYR A 326 -16.06 -13.79 13.74
CA TYR A 326 -15.35 -13.44 14.96
C TYR A 326 -15.23 -11.92 15.05
N PRO A 327 -15.03 -11.33 16.24
CA PRO A 327 -14.78 -9.91 16.37
C PRO A 327 -13.62 -9.46 15.46
N VAL A 328 -13.88 -8.57 14.51
CA VAL A 328 -12.86 -8.09 13.54
C VAL A 328 -12.50 -6.63 13.72
N SER A 329 -13.45 -5.83 14.20
CA SER A 329 -13.25 -4.42 14.47
C SER A 329 -14.30 -3.91 15.45
N TYR A 330 -14.01 -2.81 16.11
CA TYR A 330 -14.94 -2.12 17.01
C TYR A 330 -14.87 -0.61 16.82
N SER A 331 -15.94 0.06 17.23
CA SER A 331 -16.01 1.51 17.23
C SER A 331 -16.22 2.00 18.66
N THR A 332 -15.55 3.09 19.03
CA THR A 332 -15.68 3.70 20.34
C THR A 332 -16.30 5.09 20.28
N VAL A 333 -16.92 5.52 21.38
CA VAL A 333 -17.32 6.90 21.61
C VAL A 333 -16.70 7.41 22.90
N PHE A 334 -16.33 8.68 22.98
CA PHE A 334 -15.89 9.27 24.24
C PHE A 334 -17.07 9.39 25.21
N LEU A 335 -16.88 8.98 26.47
CA LEU A 335 -17.96 9.06 27.47
C LEU A 335 -18.42 10.50 27.73
N LYS A 336 -17.54 11.48 27.52
CA LYS A 336 -17.83 12.89 27.80
C LYS A 336 -19.00 13.45 27.00
N ASP A 337 -19.07 13.12 25.72
CA ASP A 337 -19.99 13.77 24.78
C ASP A 337 -20.56 12.82 23.73
N ASN A 338 -20.35 11.51 23.88
CA ASN A 338 -20.77 10.47 22.95
C ASN A 338 -20.24 10.67 21.51
N LYS A 339 -19.20 11.50 21.30
CA LYS A 339 -18.58 11.64 19.99
C LYS A 339 -17.78 10.39 19.64
N VAL A 340 -17.89 9.96 18.39
CA VAL A 340 -17.09 8.85 17.84
C VAL A 340 -15.61 9.16 18.00
N ALA A 341 -14.88 8.23 18.59
CA ALA A 341 -13.43 8.33 18.71
C ALA A 341 -12.80 7.96 17.36
N VAL A 342 -11.88 8.80 16.89
CA VAL A 342 -11.23 8.64 15.58
C VAL A 342 -9.74 8.52 15.80
N VAL A 343 -9.16 7.42 15.33
CA VAL A 343 -7.70 7.24 15.31
C VAL A 343 -7.13 8.01 14.13
N ASN A 344 -6.32 9.02 14.40
CA ASN A 344 -5.67 9.87 13.39
C ASN A 344 -4.23 9.44 13.21
N SER A 345 -3.93 8.76 12.12
CA SER A 345 -2.60 8.18 11.88
C SER A 345 -1.88 8.92 10.76
N SER A 346 -0.58 9.18 10.92
CA SER A 346 0.24 9.76 9.85
C SER A 346 1.68 9.27 9.91
N THR A 347 2.33 9.17 8.75
CA THR A 347 3.76 8.85 8.66
C THR A 347 4.33 9.39 7.35
N ASP A 348 5.60 9.76 7.37
CA ASP A 348 6.40 9.90 6.17
C ASP A 348 6.92 8.52 5.73
N TYR A 349 7.12 8.33 4.43
CA TYR A 349 7.87 7.21 3.88
C TYR A 349 8.56 7.62 2.57
N ILE A 350 9.55 6.84 2.13
CA ILE A 350 10.20 7.05 0.83
C ILE A 350 9.60 6.13 -0.22
N GLN A 351 9.04 6.73 -1.27
CA GLN A 351 8.70 6.03 -2.49
C GLN A 351 9.91 6.06 -3.42
N THR A 352 10.45 4.89 -3.73
CA THR A 352 11.55 4.74 -4.69
C THR A 352 10.98 4.37 -6.06
N THR A 353 11.53 4.84 -7.17
CA THR A 353 11.16 4.47 -8.55
C THR A 353 12.42 4.12 -9.34
N TYR A 354 12.34 3.11 -10.20
CA TYR A 354 13.46 2.64 -11.01
C TYR A 354 13.15 2.89 -12.49
N THR A 355 14.09 3.50 -13.19
CA THR A 355 14.01 3.63 -14.64
C THR A 355 15.25 2.99 -15.24
N GLU A 356 15.04 2.00 -16.11
CA GLU A 356 16.12 1.32 -16.81
C GLU A 356 16.31 1.91 -18.20
N TYR A 357 17.56 2.20 -18.54
CA TYR A 357 17.97 2.64 -19.86
C TYR A 357 18.97 1.64 -20.43
N GLN A 358 18.71 1.14 -21.64
CA GLN A 358 19.62 0.23 -22.32
C GLN A 358 20.79 0.99 -22.93
N ASN A 359 21.99 0.40 -22.92
CA ASN A 359 23.09 0.89 -23.74
C ASN A 359 22.71 0.81 -25.23
N ALA A 360 23.35 1.65 -26.03
CA ALA A 360 23.05 1.79 -27.45
C ALA A 360 24.31 1.88 -28.30
N ASP A 361 24.18 1.44 -29.53
CA ASP A 361 25.25 1.48 -30.51
C ASP A 361 24.89 2.40 -31.68
N ILE A 362 25.73 3.40 -31.95
CA ILE A 362 25.65 4.24 -33.15
C ILE A 362 26.66 3.73 -34.17
N THR A 363 26.17 3.17 -35.27
CA THR A 363 27.01 2.76 -36.39
C THR A 363 27.05 3.87 -37.44
N LEU A 364 28.23 4.36 -37.80
CA LEU A 364 28.41 5.28 -38.93
C LEU A 364 28.94 4.48 -40.13
N LYS A 365 28.32 4.65 -41.30
CA LYS A 365 28.75 4.06 -42.57
C LYS A 365 28.92 5.14 -43.63
N HIS A 366 30.02 5.07 -44.37
CA HIS A 366 30.30 5.94 -45.50
C HIS A 366 30.72 5.10 -46.71
N THR A 367 29.92 5.17 -47.77
CA THR A 367 30.17 4.52 -49.06
C THR A 367 30.12 5.51 -50.24
N GLY A 368 30.01 6.82 -49.95
CA GLY A 368 29.92 7.87 -50.96
C GLY A 368 31.26 8.20 -51.63
N GLY A 369 31.22 8.57 -52.90
CA GLY A 369 32.38 8.99 -53.69
C GLY A 369 32.89 10.40 -53.35
N TYR A 370 33.07 10.71 -52.06
CA TYR A 370 33.53 12.00 -51.54
C TYR A 370 34.22 11.81 -50.17
N VAL A 371 34.98 12.81 -49.71
CA VAL A 371 35.49 12.84 -48.34
C VAL A 371 34.39 13.35 -47.42
N ALA A 372 34.18 12.71 -46.26
CA ALA A 372 33.19 13.12 -45.28
C ALA A 372 33.79 13.35 -43.89
N GLN A 373 33.14 14.19 -43.10
CA GLN A 373 33.40 14.35 -41.68
C GLN A 373 32.10 14.10 -40.91
N PHE A 374 32.20 13.33 -39.84
CA PHE A 374 31.11 13.12 -38.89
C PHE A 374 31.37 13.90 -37.61
N ARG A 375 30.28 14.23 -36.92
CA ARG A 375 30.30 14.71 -35.55
C ARG A 375 29.20 14.02 -34.76
N VAL A 376 29.59 13.29 -33.73
CA VAL A 376 28.69 12.62 -32.78
C VAL A 376 28.98 13.17 -31.40
N GLU A 377 27.95 13.71 -30.75
CA GLU A 377 28.04 14.34 -29.43
C GLU A 377 26.79 13.98 -28.62
N TRP A 378 26.94 13.85 -27.31
CA TRP A 378 25.86 13.52 -26.39
C TRP A 378 26.18 14.05 -24.99
N ASP A 379 25.22 13.96 -24.08
CA ASP A 379 25.37 14.36 -22.70
C ASP A 379 25.28 13.11 -21.80
N ASP A 380 26.35 12.77 -21.08
CA ASP A 380 26.31 11.73 -20.07
C ASP A 380 25.69 12.30 -18.79
N VAL A 381 24.54 11.76 -18.42
CA VAL A 381 23.80 12.15 -17.21
C VAL A 381 24.24 11.27 -16.03
N ASN A 382 24.63 11.90 -14.93
CA ASN A 382 24.93 11.23 -13.67
C ASN A 382 24.28 11.95 -12.50
N TYR A 383 24.50 11.44 -11.29
CA TYR A 383 23.96 12.00 -10.06
C TYR A 383 25.06 12.12 -9.01
N ASP A 384 25.15 13.27 -8.35
CA ASP A 384 26.07 13.49 -7.24
C ASP A 384 25.63 12.74 -5.97
N ASP A 385 26.42 12.85 -4.90
CA ASP A 385 26.11 12.23 -3.60
C ASP A 385 24.80 12.74 -2.97
N ASN A 386 24.40 13.97 -3.30
CA ASN A 386 23.15 14.59 -2.86
C ASN A 386 21.96 14.20 -3.76
N GLY A 387 22.21 13.53 -4.88
CA GLY A 387 21.23 13.13 -5.88
C GLY A 387 20.83 14.25 -6.86
N ASN A 388 21.66 15.28 -7.01
CA ASN A 388 21.48 16.27 -8.06
C ASN A 388 22.02 15.76 -9.40
N LYS A 389 21.28 16.05 -10.48
CA LYS A 389 21.69 15.69 -11.85
C LYS A 389 22.98 16.42 -12.22
N THR A 390 24.01 15.68 -12.60
CA THR A 390 25.25 16.19 -13.20
C THR A 390 25.28 15.80 -14.67
N VAL A 391 25.74 16.72 -15.51
CA VAL A 391 25.74 16.54 -16.97
C VAL A 391 27.15 16.77 -17.49
N GLN A 392 27.68 15.79 -18.21
CA GLN A 392 28.98 15.88 -18.87
C GLN A 392 28.79 15.83 -20.39
N ARG A 393 29.26 16.86 -21.09
CA ARG A 393 29.25 16.86 -22.56
C ARG A 393 30.33 15.91 -23.06
N CYS A 394 29.92 14.97 -23.91
CA CYS A 394 30.77 13.96 -24.51
C CYS A 394 30.75 14.06 -26.04
N GLY A 395 31.79 13.53 -26.67
CA GLY A 395 31.93 13.54 -28.12
C GLY A 395 32.78 12.37 -28.58
N TRP A 396 32.51 11.88 -29.79
CA TRP A 396 33.28 10.82 -30.39
C TRP A 396 34.69 11.30 -30.77
N ASP A 397 35.73 10.54 -30.41
CA ASP A 397 37.14 10.85 -30.72
C ASP A 397 37.46 11.00 -32.21
N GLY A 398 36.55 10.51 -33.07
CA GLY A 398 36.65 10.63 -34.52
C GLY A 398 36.04 11.91 -35.10
N ASN A 399 35.48 12.79 -34.26
CA ASN A 399 34.80 14.00 -34.68
C ASN A 399 35.69 14.88 -35.58
N SER A 400 35.12 15.35 -36.68
CA SER A 400 35.77 16.22 -37.67
C SER A 400 37.03 15.65 -38.34
N LYS A 401 37.28 14.34 -38.25
CA LYS A 401 38.35 13.67 -39.02
C LYS A 401 37.84 13.27 -40.40
N ASP A 402 38.65 13.49 -41.42
CA ASP A 402 38.32 13.12 -42.80
C ASP A 402 38.21 11.60 -42.93
N ARG A 403 37.11 11.14 -43.55
CA ARG A 403 36.81 9.74 -43.84
C ARG A 403 36.56 9.57 -45.33
N THR A 404 37.22 8.58 -45.93
CA THR A 404 37.00 8.16 -47.31
C THR A 404 36.15 6.90 -47.36
N ALA A 405 35.48 6.64 -48.49
CA ALA A 405 34.79 5.37 -48.69
C ALA A 405 35.77 4.22 -49.00
N PRO A 406 35.51 2.98 -48.52
CA PRO A 406 34.51 2.64 -47.51
C PRO A 406 35.01 2.96 -46.09
N PHE A 407 34.12 3.48 -45.24
CA PHE A 407 34.39 3.64 -43.81
C PHE A 407 33.19 3.13 -42.99
N SER A 408 33.48 2.42 -41.90
CA SER A 408 32.48 1.94 -40.95
C SER A 408 33.06 1.97 -39.54
N THR A 409 32.27 2.45 -38.57
CA THR A 409 32.66 2.43 -37.15
C THR A 409 31.42 2.30 -36.28
N ASN A 410 31.59 1.76 -35.08
CA ASN A 410 30.55 1.66 -34.07
C ASN A 410 30.95 2.49 -32.85
N ILE A 411 30.01 3.26 -32.32
CA ILE A 411 30.17 4.16 -31.18
C ILE A 411 29.16 3.70 -30.13
N SER A 412 29.65 3.04 -29.08
CA SER A 412 28.81 2.59 -27.99
C SER A 412 28.56 3.73 -27.01
N LEU A 413 27.28 3.99 -26.76
CA LEU A 413 26.76 4.94 -25.78
C LEU A 413 26.21 4.16 -24.59
N GLN A 414 26.54 4.63 -23.39
CA GLN A 414 25.92 4.12 -22.17
C GLN A 414 24.45 4.56 -22.09
N GLY A 415 23.63 3.81 -21.35
CA GLY A 415 22.20 4.08 -21.21
C GLY A 415 21.88 5.46 -20.60
N ASN A 416 22.85 6.11 -19.97
CA ASN A 416 22.71 7.47 -19.44
C ASN A 416 22.99 8.59 -20.45
N ALA A 417 23.22 8.26 -21.72
CA ALA A 417 23.41 9.25 -22.77
C ALA A 417 22.07 9.91 -23.13
N GLU A 418 21.97 11.22 -22.91
CA GLU A 418 20.88 12.08 -23.36
C GLU A 418 21.36 13.05 -24.46
N ASN A 419 20.42 13.76 -25.10
CA ASN A 419 20.71 14.82 -26.08
C ASN A 419 21.69 14.40 -27.19
N VAL A 420 21.53 13.17 -27.70
CA VAL A 420 22.38 12.61 -28.74
C VAL A 420 22.20 13.39 -30.04
N CYS A 421 23.31 13.84 -30.62
CA CYS A 421 23.39 14.58 -31.85
C CYS A 421 24.35 13.88 -32.82
N VAL A 422 23.92 13.66 -34.06
CA VAL A 422 24.72 13.07 -35.13
C VAL A 422 24.64 13.97 -36.35
N PHE A 423 25.79 14.39 -36.83
CA PHE A 423 25.96 15.30 -37.95
C PHE A 423 26.96 14.72 -38.95
N ALA A 424 26.71 14.95 -40.23
CA ALA A 424 27.63 14.59 -41.30
C ALA A 424 27.71 15.71 -42.34
N LYS A 425 28.92 15.98 -42.83
CA LYS A 425 29.20 16.89 -43.95
C LYS A 425 30.17 16.26 -44.93
N GLU A 426 30.01 16.59 -46.21
CA GLU A 426 30.92 16.19 -47.29
C GLU A 426 31.82 17.34 -47.72
N CYS A 427 33.03 17.02 -48.18
CA CYS A 427 33.94 17.96 -48.81
C CYS A 427 33.62 18.02 -50.31
N THR A 428 33.08 19.15 -50.78
CA THR A 428 32.64 19.30 -52.17
C THR A 428 33.79 19.63 -53.14
N GLY A 429 34.89 20.16 -52.60
CA GLY A 429 35.97 20.74 -53.39
C GLY A 429 35.61 22.06 -54.10
N LEU A 430 34.42 22.62 -53.87
CA LEU A 430 33.97 23.88 -54.45
C LEU A 430 34.46 25.07 -53.63
N ALA A 431 35.09 26.06 -54.27
CA ALA A 431 35.65 27.23 -53.60
C ALA A 431 34.60 28.06 -52.81
N TRP A 432 33.33 28.00 -53.21
CA TRP A 432 32.22 28.72 -52.57
C TRP A 432 31.38 27.89 -51.59
N GLU A 433 31.58 26.57 -51.51
CA GLU A 433 30.82 25.66 -50.64
C GLU A 433 31.68 24.47 -50.22
N TRP A 434 32.86 24.72 -49.64
CA TRP A 434 33.89 23.69 -49.41
C TRP A 434 33.38 22.48 -48.61
N TRP A 435 32.44 22.71 -47.70
CA TRP A 435 31.74 21.67 -46.96
C TRP A 435 30.23 21.82 -47.14
N ARG A 436 29.56 20.74 -47.52
CA ARG A 436 28.09 20.66 -47.59
C ARG A 436 27.56 19.73 -46.51
N THR A 437 26.52 20.15 -45.80
CA THR A 437 25.85 19.30 -44.80
C THR A 437 25.07 18.19 -45.51
N VAL A 438 25.33 16.94 -45.13
CA VAL A 438 24.56 15.78 -45.60
C VAL A 438 23.33 15.60 -44.72
N PHE A 439 23.51 15.65 -43.39
CA PHE A 439 22.42 15.70 -42.41
C PHE A 439 22.88 16.32 -41.08
N ASP A 440 21.92 16.86 -40.33
CA ASP A 440 22.09 17.33 -38.94
C ASP A 440 20.90 16.82 -38.11
N LYS A 441 21.14 15.83 -37.25
CA LYS A 441 20.12 15.21 -36.41
C LYS A 441 20.44 15.48 -34.95
N LYS A 442 19.44 15.99 -34.22
CA LYS A 442 19.55 16.44 -32.82
C LYS A 442 18.49 15.76 -31.96
N ASN A 443 18.77 15.61 -30.68
CA ASN A 443 17.86 15.01 -29.69
C ASN A 443 17.34 13.64 -30.13
N ILE A 444 18.25 12.84 -30.67
CA ILE A 444 17.96 11.54 -31.24
C ILE A 444 17.67 10.56 -30.08
N PRO A 445 16.52 9.87 -30.05
CA PRO A 445 16.20 8.94 -28.98
C PRO A 445 17.14 7.74 -28.99
N LEU A 446 17.56 7.33 -27.80
CA LEU A 446 18.44 6.19 -27.62
C LEU A 446 17.68 4.89 -27.92
N VAL A 447 18.19 4.12 -28.88
CA VAL A 447 17.68 2.78 -29.23
C VAL A 447 18.85 1.81 -29.28
N ARG A 448 18.60 0.51 -29.08
CA ARG A 448 19.64 -0.52 -28.97
C ARG A 448 20.72 -0.43 -30.04
N SER A 449 20.35 -0.17 -31.29
CA SER A 449 21.30 0.12 -32.36
C SER A 449 20.69 1.05 -33.39
N ARG A 450 21.46 2.04 -33.85
CA ARG A 450 21.08 2.95 -34.93
C ARG A 450 22.24 3.13 -35.90
N THR A 451 21.98 2.88 -37.18
CA THR A 451 22.96 3.06 -38.25
C THR A 451 22.69 4.35 -39.02
N PHE A 452 23.69 5.20 -39.18
CA PHE A 452 23.71 6.37 -40.05
C PHE A 452 24.62 6.09 -41.24
N GLU A 453 24.03 5.98 -42.42
CA GLU A 453 24.74 5.69 -43.66
C GLU A 453 24.70 6.90 -44.60
N ILE A 454 25.86 7.32 -45.11
CA ILE A 454 25.99 8.30 -46.17
C ILE A 454 26.57 7.64 -47.43
N TYR A 455 26.04 7.99 -48.59
CA TYR A 455 26.38 7.38 -49.88
C TYR A 455 26.13 8.37 -51.05
N GLY A 456 26.33 7.92 -52.29
CA GLY A 456 26.14 8.73 -53.49
C GLY A 456 27.43 9.38 -54.00
N THR A 457 27.31 10.51 -54.68
CA THR A 457 28.43 11.28 -55.25
C THR A 457 28.42 12.71 -54.72
N THR A 458 29.51 13.45 -54.90
CA THR A 458 29.68 14.84 -54.42
C THR A 458 28.59 15.83 -54.87
N LEU A 459 27.90 15.54 -55.98
CA LEU A 459 26.82 16.38 -56.50
C LEU A 459 25.42 15.85 -56.15
N ASN A 460 25.33 14.60 -55.68
CA ASN A 460 24.07 13.94 -55.34
C ASN A 460 24.27 13.00 -54.15
N GLN A 461 24.61 13.62 -53.02
CA GLN A 461 24.79 12.97 -51.74
C GLN A 461 23.45 12.49 -51.19
N LYS A 462 23.45 11.29 -50.60
CA LYS A 462 22.27 10.68 -49.99
C LYS A 462 22.65 10.13 -48.62
N TYR A 463 21.64 9.99 -47.77
CA TYR A 463 21.80 9.32 -46.49
C TYR A 463 20.61 8.42 -46.18
N LYS A 464 20.83 7.48 -45.25
CA LYS A 464 19.82 6.58 -44.70
C LYS A 464 20.10 6.39 -43.21
N ILE A 465 19.04 6.39 -42.39
CA ILE A 465 19.14 6.11 -40.97
C ILE A 465 18.25 4.91 -40.66
N THR A 466 18.71 3.97 -39.82
CA THR A 466 17.94 2.76 -39.52
C THR A 466 18.16 2.33 -38.06
N PRO A 467 17.11 2.20 -37.23
CA PRO A 467 15.73 2.65 -37.47
C PRO A 467 15.65 4.17 -37.65
N ASP A 468 14.53 4.67 -38.17
CA ASP A 468 14.36 6.11 -38.44
C ASP A 468 14.60 6.96 -37.18
N ALA A 469 15.21 8.14 -37.39
CA ALA A 469 15.83 8.91 -36.33
C ALA A 469 14.93 9.89 -35.61
#